data_AF-B0PF98-F1
#
_entry.id   AF-B0PF98-F1
#
_cell.length_a   1.000
_cell.length_b   1.000
_cell.length_c   1.000
_cell.angle_alpha   90.00
_cell.angle_beta   90.00
_cell.angle_gamma   90.00
#
_symmetry.space_group_name_H-M   'P 1'
#
loop_
_entity.id
_entity.type
_entity.pdbx_description
1 polymer ?
#
loop_
_entity_poly.entity_id
_entity_poly.type
_entity_poly.pdbx_seq_one_letter_code
_entity_poly.pdbx_strand_id
1 'polypeptide(L)'
;MQLDGANHVKRRLHQIHVRRARMREQPVYEQYSDDKSYKLEIHQRADGLYEVRARRKITDEYMGNDWFEYTNLHDMMHLTDTLQSALQIGGELLRNLI
;
A
#
# COMPACT_ATOMS: atom_id res chain seq x y z
N MET A 1 6.61 -6.08 41.86
CA MET A 1 5.35 -5.92 41.11
C MET A 1 5.46 -4.70 40.22
N GLN A 2 5.08 -4.85 38.94
CA GLN A 2 4.92 -3.82 37.89
C GLN A 2 6.19 -3.03 37.55
N LEU A 3 6.60 -2.90 36.28
CA LEU A 3 5.86 -2.18 35.23
C LEU A 3 6.11 -2.78 33.83
N ASP A 4 5.52 -3.95 33.54
CA ASP A 4 5.35 -4.48 32.16
C ASP A 4 4.20 -3.78 31.42
N GLY A 5 4.21 -2.44 31.39
CA GLY A 5 3.12 -1.63 30.83
C GLY A 5 3.47 -0.87 29.54
N ALA A 6 4.76 -0.61 29.30
CA ALA A 6 5.16 0.35 28.26
C ALA A 6 5.35 -0.28 26.87
N ASN A 7 5.50 -1.60 26.77
CA ASN A 7 5.83 -2.28 25.51
C ASN A 7 4.63 -2.73 24.67
N HIS A 8 3.41 -2.63 25.20
CA HIS A 8 2.21 -3.13 24.52
C HIS A 8 1.33 -2.05 23.87
N VAL A 9 1.69 -0.76 24.02
CA VAL A 9 0.93 0.38 23.46
C VAL A 9 1.64 1.05 22.28
N LYS A 10 2.96 0.89 22.13
CA LYS A 10 3.72 1.47 21.00
C LYS A 10 3.46 0.82 19.64
N ARG A 11 2.77 -0.33 19.58
CA ARG A 11 2.38 -0.96 18.30
C ARG A 11 1.06 -0.45 17.72
N ARG A 12 0.42 0.56 18.31
CA ARG A 12 -0.95 0.96 17.92
C ARG A 12 -1.09 2.39 17.39
N LEU A 13 0.00 3.10 17.11
CA LEU A 13 -0.04 4.53 16.75
C LEU A 13 0.86 4.95 15.57
N HIS A 14 1.24 4.02 14.69
CA HIS A 14 1.98 4.36 13.46
C HIS A 14 1.24 3.98 12.17
N GLN A 15 -0.09 3.80 12.28
CA GLN A 15 -0.97 3.51 11.15
C GLN A 15 -2.12 4.53 11.13
N ILE A 16 -1.81 5.82 11.24
CA ILE A 16 -2.74 6.88 10.82
C ILE A 16 -2.58 7.03 9.30
N HIS A 17 -2.90 5.98 8.56
CA HIS A 17 -3.14 6.03 7.12
C HIS A 17 -4.61 5.70 6.81
N VAL A 18 -5.47 5.78 7.82
CA VAL A 18 -6.84 5.28 7.72
C VAL A 18 -7.78 6.37 8.21
N ARG A 19 -8.40 7.10 7.27
CA ARG A 19 -9.78 7.65 7.30
C ARG A 19 -10.04 8.90 6.45
N ARG A 20 -9.06 9.47 5.75
CA ARG A 20 -9.30 10.63 4.86
C ARG A 20 -9.18 10.38 3.36
N ALA A 21 -8.72 9.20 2.93
CA ALA A 21 -9.02 8.76 1.58
C ALA A 21 -10.49 8.28 1.57
N ARG A 22 -11.31 8.97 0.78
CA ARG A 22 -12.62 8.60 0.21
C ARG A 22 -13.02 7.13 0.39
N MET A 23 -14.34 6.85 0.39
CA MET A 23 -14.93 5.54 0.04
C MET A 23 -14.42 5.01 -1.32
N ARG A 24 -13.14 4.69 -1.41
CA ARG A 24 -12.49 3.97 -2.49
C ARG A 24 -12.42 2.54 -2.01
N GLU A 25 -12.85 1.64 -2.89
CA GLU A 25 -12.92 0.20 -2.67
C GLU A 25 -11.66 -0.29 -1.95
N GLN A 26 -11.85 -1.10 -0.90
CA GLN A 26 -10.73 -1.74 -0.21
C GLN A 26 -10.04 -2.66 -1.22
N PRO A 27 -8.69 -2.65 -1.30
CA PRO A 27 -7.99 -3.55 -2.20
C PRO A 27 -8.28 -5.00 -1.82
N VAL A 28 -8.47 -5.86 -2.81
CA VAL A 28 -8.60 -7.30 -2.62
C VAL A 28 -7.26 -7.96 -2.29
N TYR A 29 -6.15 -7.27 -2.60
CA TYR A 29 -4.80 -7.69 -2.28
C TYR A 29 -3.88 -6.50 -2.07
N GLU A 30 -2.97 -6.62 -1.09
CA GLU A 30 -1.98 -5.61 -0.75
C GLU A 30 -0.63 -6.27 -0.41
N GLN A 31 0.45 -5.72 -0.93
CA GLN A 31 1.82 -6.14 -0.62
C GLN A 31 2.75 -4.93 -0.52
N TYR A 32 3.74 -5.00 0.37
CA TYR A 32 4.77 -3.98 0.54
C TYR A 32 6.13 -4.55 0.13
N SER A 33 7.03 -3.70 -0.37
CA SER A 33 8.45 -4.04 -0.43
C SER A 33 9.02 -4.19 0.98
N ASP A 34 10.14 -4.92 1.10
CA ASP A 34 10.78 -5.18 2.40
C ASP A 34 11.13 -3.90 3.17
N ASP A 35 11.60 -2.88 2.45
CA ASP A 35 11.96 -1.56 2.97
C ASP A 35 10.75 -0.60 3.09
N LYS A 36 9.58 -1.01 2.62
CA LYS A 36 8.34 -0.21 2.54
C LYS A 36 8.47 1.06 1.69
N SER A 37 9.43 1.11 0.76
CA SER A 37 9.53 2.19 -0.22
C SER A 37 8.46 2.08 -1.30
N TYR A 38 7.93 0.87 -1.54
CA TYR A 38 6.89 0.61 -2.52
C TYR A 38 5.73 -0.19 -1.92
N LYS A 39 4.56 0.00 -2.52
CA LYS A 39 3.33 -0.69 -2.19
C LYS A 39 2.61 -1.11 -3.46
N LEU A 40 2.17 -2.36 -3.50
CA LEU A 40 1.30 -2.91 -4.52
C LEU A 40 -0.13 -3.02 -3.96
N GLU A 41 -1.10 -2.55 -4.74
CA GLU A 41 -2.53 -2.74 -4.45
C GLU A 41 -3.22 -3.34 -5.67
N ILE A 42 -4.09 -4.33 -5.45
CA ILE A 42 -5.01 -4.84 -6.47
C ILE A 42 -6.42 -4.53 -6.04
N HIS A 43 -7.17 -3.87 -6.90
CA HIS A 43 -8.56 -3.47 -6.67
C HIS A 43 -9.46 -4.21 -7.64
N GLN A 44 -10.53 -4.83 -7.14
CA GLN A 44 -11.57 -5.34 -8.02
C GLN A 44 -12.54 -4.22 -8.34
N ARG A 45 -12.77 -3.99 -9.63
CA ARG A 45 -13.66 -2.95 -10.14
C ARG A 45 -15.09 -3.49 -10.29
N ALA A 46 -16.05 -2.57 -10.32
CA ALA A 46 -17.46 -2.90 -10.54
C ALA A 46 -17.75 -3.58 -11.90
N ASP A 47 -16.88 -3.41 -12.90
CA ASP A 47 -16.97 -4.08 -14.21
C ASP A 47 -16.40 -5.51 -14.22
N GLY A 48 -15.95 -6.01 -13.06
CA GLY A 48 -15.39 -7.35 -12.90
C GLY A 48 -13.89 -7.45 -13.20
N LEU A 49 -13.26 -6.38 -13.69
CA LEU A 49 -11.81 -6.35 -13.92
C LEU A 49 -11.04 -6.11 -12.62
N TYR A 50 -9.76 -6.46 -12.65
CA TYR A 50 -8.79 -6.19 -11.60
C TYR A 50 -7.83 -5.10 -12.05
N GLU A 51 -7.65 -4.10 -11.20
CA GLU A 51 -6.72 -3.00 -11.41
C GLU A 51 -5.52 -3.14 -10.48
N VAL A 52 -4.34 -3.28 -11.09
CA VAL A 52 -3.05 -3.37 -10.41
C VAL A 52 -2.45 -1.98 -10.33
N ARG A 53 -2.10 -1.55 -9.11
CA ARG A 53 -1.51 -0.23 -8.85
C ARG A 53 -0.21 -0.39 -8.05
N ALA A 54 0.90 0.03 -8.64
CA ALA A 54 2.12 0.26 -7.88
C ALA A 54 2.12 1.68 -7.30
N ARG A 55 2.59 1.82 -6.07
CA ARG A 55 2.72 3.09 -5.37
C ARG A 55 4.11 3.25 -4.79
N ARG A 56 4.62 4.47 -4.81
CA ARG A 56 5.89 4.84 -4.18
C ARG A 56 5.65 5.65 -2.93
N LYS A 57 6.41 5.34 -1.89
CA LYS A 57 6.53 6.15 -0.69
C LYS A 57 7.16 7.49 -1.06
N ILE A 58 6.52 8.57 -0.63
CA ILE A 58 7.04 9.93 -0.73
C ILE A 58 7.11 10.50 0.68
N THR A 59 8.22 11.19 0.93
CA THR A 59 8.46 12.03 2.10
C THR A 59 8.80 13.40 1.57
N ASP A 60 8.25 14.44 2.18
CA ASP A 60 8.49 15.83 1.84
C ASP A 60 9.22 16.53 3.00
N GLU A 61 9.95 17.61 2.72
CA GLU A 61 10.61 18.44 3.73
C GLU A 61 9.63 19.01 4.77
N TYR A 62 8.36 19.20 4.41
CA TYR A 62 7.30 19.68 5.30
C TYR A 62 6.56 18.56 6.06
N MET A 63 6.80 17.28 5.73
CA MET A 63 6.05 16.17 6.33
C MET A 63 6.56 15.80 7.74
N GLY A 64 7.82 16.11 8.07
CA GLY A 64 8.40 15.68 9.35
C GLY A 64 8.70 14.17 9.37
N ASN A 65 9.63 13.75 10.22
CA ASN A 65 10.30 12.44 10.10
C ASN A 65 9.39 11.20 10.23
N ASP A 66 8.21 11.34 10.85
CA ASP A 66 7.27 10.25 11.07
C ASP A 66 6.15 10.17 10.01
N TRP A 67 6.12 11.10 9.05
CA TRP A 67 5.08 11.17 8.04
C TRP A 67 5.60 10.80 6.66
N PHE A 68 4.79 10.04 5.95
CA PHE A 68 4.99 9.70 4.55
C PHE A 68 3.63 9.49 3.92
N GLU A 69 3.58 9.51 2.59
CA GLU A 69 2.41 9.12 1.81
C GLU A 69 2.81 8.13 0.72
N TYR A 70 1.83 7.38 0.21
CA TYR A 70 2.02 6.56 -0.99
C TYR A 70 1.29 7.21 -2.16
N THR A 71 2.04 7.63 -3.19
CA THR A 71 1.46 8.13 -4.43
C THR A 71 1.40 7.03 -5.50
N ASN A 72 0.44 7.13 -6.41
CA ASN A 72 0.35 6.23 -7.55
C ASN A 72 1.52 6.45 -8.52
N LEU A 73 2.14 5.36 -8.95
CA LEU A 73 2.96 5.34 -10.15
C LEU A 73 2.02 5.13 -11.34
N HIS A 74 1.50 6.23 -11.89
CA HIS A 74 0.47 6.18 -12.93
C HIS A 74 0.87 5.38 -14.17
N ASP A 75 2.17 5.41 -14.52
CA ASP A 75 2.73 4.66 -15.66
C ASP A 75 2.78 3.15 -15.44
N MET A 76 2.52 2.68 -14.21
CA MET A 76 2.58 1.28 -13.81
C MET A 76 1.21 0.74 -13.38
N MET A 77 0.14 1.31 -13.94
CA MET A 77 -1.23 0.82 -13.74
C MET A 77 -1.58 -0.19 -14.83
N HIS A 78 -2.09 -1.35 -14.41
CA HIS A 78 -2.50 -2.41 -15.33
C HIS A 78 -3.91 -2.89 -15.04
N LEU A 79 -4.62 -3.30 -16.09
CA LEU A 79 -5.94 -3.93 -16.01
C LEU A 79 -5.87 -5.36 -16.51
N THR A 80 -6.61 -6.25 -15.84
CA THR A 80 -6.72 -7.65 -16.22
C THR A 80 -8.07 -8.20 -15.79
N ASP A 81 -8.49 -9.26 -16.44
CA ASP A 81 -9.75 -9.98 -16.25
C ASP A 81 -9.71 -10.98 -15.07
N THR A 82 -8.52 -11.38 -14.61
CA THR A 82 -8.40 -12.35 -13.51
C THR A 82 -7.49 -11.89 -12.38
N LEU A 83 -7.82 -12.33 -11.16
CA LEU A 83 -6.98 -12.08 -9.97
C LEU A 83 -5.60 -12.72 -10.11
N GLN A 84 -5.51 -13.89 -10.74
CA GLN A 84 -4.24 -14.60 -10.91
C GLN A 84 -3.28 -13.80 -11.80
N SER A 85 -3.74 -13.30 -12.95
CA SER A 85 -2.95 -12.42 -13.80
C SER A 85 -2.59 -11.12 -13.09
N ALA A 86 -3.50 -10.57 -12.29
CA ALA A 86 -3.24 -9.37 -11.49
C ALA A 86 -2.08 -9.58 -10.48
N LEU A 87 -2.07 -10.74 -9.82
CA LEU A 87 -1.00 -11.12 -8.89
C LEU A 87 0.34 -11.36 -9.59
N GLN A 88 0.32 -11.96 -10.79
CA GLN A 88 1.54 -12.17 -11.58
C GLN A 88 2.15 -10.84 -12.01
N ILE A 89 1.35 -9.96 -12.64
CA ILE A 89 1.78 -8.63 -13.06
C ILE A 89 2.25 -7.82 -11.85
N GLY A 90 1.46 -7.82 -10.77
CA GLY A 90 1.82 -7.10 -9.55
C GLY A 90 3.13 -7.57 -8.93
N GLY A 91 3.35 -8.89 -8.88
CA GLY A 91 4.60 -9.47 -8.39
C GLY A 91 5.80 -9.12 -9.27
N GLU A 92 5.62 -9.07 -10.59
CA GLU A 92 6.68 -8.60 -11.52
C GLU A 92 6.98 -7.12 -11.34
N LEU A 93 5.95 -6.27 -11.24
CA LEU A 93 6.10 -4.84 -11.00
C LEU A 93 6.88 -4.57 -9.72
N LEU A 94 6.51 -5.23 -8.62
CA LEU A 94 7.19 -5.03 -7.34
C LEU A 94 8.65 -5.50 -7.41
N ARG A 95 8.94 -6.62 -8.09
CA ARG A 95 10.32 -7.08 -8.32
C ARG A 95 11.16 -6.11 -9.16
N ASN A 96 10.57 -5.44 -10.13
CA ASN A 96 11.28 -4.47 -10.99
C ASN A 96 11.52 -3.11 -10.31
N LEU A 97 10.82 -2.84 -9.21
CA LEU A 97 10.93 -1.59 -8.45
C LEU A 97 11.98 -1.66 -7.32
N ILE A 98 12.42 -2.86 -6.96
CA ILE A 98 13.36 -3.15 -5.86
C ILE A 98 14.76 -3.41 -6.41
#